data_AF-A0A228HID1-F1
#
_entry.id   AF-A0A228HID1-F1
#
_cell.length_a   1.000
_cell.length_b   1.000
_cell.length_c   1.000
_cell.angle_alpha   90.00
_cell.angle_beta   90.00
_cell.angle_gamma   90.00
#
_symmetry.space_group_name_H-M   'P 1'
#
loop_
_entity.id
_entity.type
_entity.pdbx_description
1 polymer ?
#
loop_
_entity_poly.entity_id
_entity_poly.type
_entity_poly.pdbx_seq_one_letter_code
_entity_poly.pdbx_strand_id
1 'polypeptide(L)'
;MTRYYDILQADNAPAVRDPWCWRDDWHAPGESAFSLLAKFQRLNALSCSALTESVASRQGRRTLPHCLDLRDARGFDLPRMSGMLRLPLAEIAAAFVMPSGAIRRISSPTLRWCVQCAQQGVHLAVFQYHRVDQCPVHRIPLVERCERCDEPIPYRLRPDLFKAPFDCPSCRHAWWVPSRGLDDIRVGHPYQRRLGKRARHVRLTIQEPSGAEEIWCAAGGLPSTPDELLPVSEYQLPLQGASWIRFGTGGQAEPDDPWLRAVMQDKFSGDHDASAHACYKAVRRRIMRMYGRSHLACIKSAALYLAWPLCGGTTTSCCPVALAFLRWRCKWEGVGIPRSLLQQPVHGPLGLTVWLSLHAPVAPRAWSREAAHWLTLHALTLACLDSFRTYLDEAQGAGARGVLWLPFPVHDFLQRAMVMRGGAFLQDVPQQLCVMPLDRRDSKHSPGPQRGTAKHHREHLNLLTHNHNPMRDAFLVPRS
;
A
#
# COMPACT_ATOMS: atom_id res chain seq x y z
N MET A 1 27.58 -22.72 37.47
CA MET A 1 28.51 -22.87 36.33
C MET A 1 28.15 -21.84 35.27
N THR A 2 28.68 -20.63 35.41
CA THR A 2 28.49 -19.50 34.49
C THR A 2 29.61 -19.57 33.46
N ARG A 3 29.30 -19.99 32.22
CA ARG A 3 30.28 -19.94 31.13
C ARG A 3 30.31 -18.50 30.61
N TYR A 4 31.31 -17.74 31.05
CA TYR A 4 31.73 -16.51 30.38
C TYR A 4 32.31 -16.90 29.02
N TYR A 5 31.72 -16.40 27.95
CA TYR A 5 32.36 -16.43 26.64
C TYR A 5 33.20 -15.16 26.52
N ASP A 6 34.50 -15.30 26.66
CA ASP A 6 35.46 -14.26 26.29
C ASP A 6 35.47 -14.13 24.76
N ILE A 7 34.67 -13.19 24.23
CA ILE A 7 34.84 -12.74 22.86
C ILE A 7 36.00 -11.75 22.87
N LEU A 8 37.20 -12.24 22.58
CA LEU A 8 38.36 -11.42 22.28
C LEU A 8 38.04 -10.55 21.04
N GLN A 9 37.74 -9.27 21.24
CA GLN A 9 37.78 -8.29 20.17
C GLN A 9 39.25 -8.05 19.83
N ALA A 10 39.66 -8.44 18.62
CA ALA A 10 40.97 -8.06 18.10
C ALA A 10 40.99 -6.54 17.91
N ASP A 11 42.00 -5.87 18.46
CA ASP A 11 42.20 -4.40 18.48
C ASP A 11 42.31 -3.73 17.08
N ASN A 12 42.09 -4.47 15.99
CA ASN A 12 42.13 -3.98 14.61
C ASN A 12 40.86 -4.30 13.80
N ALA A 13 39.73 -4.60 14.44
CA ALA A 13 38.46 -4.68 13.73
C ALA A 13 38.07 -3.27 13.21
N PRO A 14 37.77 -3.11 11.91
CA PRO A 14 37.31 -1.82 11.40
C PRO A 14 36.08 -1.38 12.20
N ALA A 15 36.03 -0.10 12.60
CA ALA A 15 34.96 0.46 13.41
C ALA A 15 33.61 -0.05 12.89
N VAL A 16 32.91 -0.86 13.71
CA VAL A 16 31.62 -1.44 13.35
C VAL A 16 30.66 -0.28 13.09
N ARG A 17 30.41 0.00 11.81
CA ARG A 17 29.73 1.23 11.37
C ARG A 17 28.24 1.29 11.69
N ASP A 18 27.67 0.22 12.23
CA ASP A 18 26.29 0.18 12.72
C ASP A 18 26.22 -0.56 14.06
N PRO A 19 25.62 0.01 15.13
CA PRO A 19 25.47 -0.65 16.42
C PRO A 19 24.49 -1.84 16.40
N TRP A 20 23.96 -2.18 15.21
CA TRP A 20 22.89 -3.14 15.04
C TRP A 20 23.31 -4.34 14.20
N CYS A 21 22.96 -5.52 14.69
CA CYS A 21 23.06 -6.77 13.97
C CYS A 21 21.81 -6.97 13.10
N TRP A 22 22.02 -7.26 11.83
CA TRP A 22 21.00 -7.78 10.92
C TRP A 22 21.62 -8.87 10.04
N ARG A 23 20.82 -9.88 9.70
CA ARG A 23 21.24 -10.98 8.84
C ARG A 23 20.32 -11.07 7.62
N ASP A 24 20.92 -11.05 6.42
CA ASP A 24 20.16 -11.11 5.17
C ASP A 24 19.39 -12.43 5.01
N ASP A 25 19.90 -13.53 5.60
CA ASP A 25 19.26 -14.85 5.61
C ASP A 25 18.06 -14.96 6.58
N TRP A 26 17.77 -13.91 7.36
CA TRP A 26 16.58 -13.79 8.19
C TRP A 26 15.44 -13.04 7.50
N HIS A 27 15.69 -12.47 6.32
CA HIS A 27 14.69 -11.75 5.55
C HIS A 27 14.07 -12.63 4.46
N ALA A 28 12.78 -12.44 4.18
CA ALA A 28 12.13 -12.87 2.97
C ALA A 28 11.28 -11.74 2.36
N PRO A 29 11.20 -11.65 1.02
CA PRO A 29 10.40 -10.62 0.37
C PRO A 29 8.93 -10.62 0.82
N GLY A 30 8.38 -9.43 1.09
CA GLY A 30 7.00 -9.26 1.54
C GLY A 30 6.76 -9.54 3.02
N GLU A 31 7.83 -9.68 3.82
CA GLU A 31 7.70 -9.78 5.27
C GLU A 31 7.06 -8.55 5.88
N SER A 32 6.25 -8.80 6.90
CA SER A 32 5.52 -7.76 7.62
C SER A 32 6.39 -7.00 8.62
N ALA A 33 5.97 -5.79 9.01
CA ALA A 33 6.61 -4.99 10.04
C ALA A 33 6.71 -5.74 11.38
N PHE A 34 5.71 -6.56 11.71
CA PHE A 34 5.78 -7.43 12.89
C PHE A 34 6.96 -8.40 12.82
N SER A 35 7.06 -9.16 11.72
CA SER A 35 8.14 -10.14 11.49
C SER A 35 9.52 -9.49 11.59
N LEU A 36 9.71 -8.40 10.84
CA LEU A 36 10.98 -7.69 10.78
C LEU A 36 11.41 -7.18 12.15
N LEU A 37 10.49 -6.52 12.88
CA LEU A 37 10.80 -5.95 14.19
C LEU A 37 10.99 -7.02 15.26
N ALA A 38 10.21 -8.11 15.25
CA ALA A 38 10.38 -9.22 16.18
C ALA A 38 11.74 -9.93 16.00
N LYS A 39 12.14 -10.16 14.75
CA LYS A 39 13.46 -10.71 14.39
C LYS A 39 14.59 -9.78 14.81
N PHE A 40 14.45 -8.50 14.49
CA PHE A 40 15.43 -7.48 14.85
C PHE A 40 15.61 -7.38 16.36
N GLN A 41 14.49 -7.34 17.11
CA GLN A 41 14.51 -7.32 18.57
C GLN A 41 15.27 -8.52 19.13
N ARG A 42 14.97 -9.73 18.62
CA ARG A 42 15.60 -10.96 19.09
C ARG A 42 17.11 -10.97 18.81
N LEU A 43 17.50 -10.60 17.59
CA LEU A 43 18.90 -10.59 17.18
C LEU A 43 19.75 -9.59 17.97
N ASN A 44 19.15 -8.49 18.44
CA ASN A 44 19.82 -7.43 19.18
C ASN A 44 19.49 -7.43 20.68
N ALA A 45 18.81 -8.48 21.18
CA ALA A 45 18.38 -8.60 22.58
C ALA A 45 17.69 -7.34 23.15
N LEU A 46 16.89 -6.66 22.33
CA LEU A 46 16.28 -5.37 22.69
C LEU A 46 15.05 -5.54 23.59
N SER A 47 14.85 -4.59 24.51
CA SER A 47 13.55 -4.39 25.14
C SER A 47 12.57 -3.75 24.14
N CYS A 48 11.27 -3.87 24.39
CA CYS A 48 10.26 -3.21 23.57
C CYS A 48 10.42 -1.67 23.57
N SER A 49 10.88 -1.07 24.68
CA SER A 49 11.12 0.38 24.75
C SER A 49 12.31 0.79 23.89
N ALA A 50 13.44 0.08 23.98
CA ALA A 50 14.63 0.34 23.17
C ALA A 50 14.36 0.13 21.67
N LEU A 51 13.56 -0.89 21.32
CA LEU A 51 13.08 -1.09 19.96
C LEU A 51 12.25 0.11 19.50
N THR A 52 11.26 0.53 20.30
CA THR A 52 10.38 1.65 19.97
C THR A 52 11.17 2.96 19.80
N GLU A 53 12.12 3.24 20.68
CA GLU A 53 13.04 4.40 20.57
C GLU A 53 13.88 4.40 19.28
N SER A 54 14.20 3.19 18.80
CA SER A 54 15.01 3.01 17.62
C SER A 54 14.23 3.18 16.32
N VAL A 55 12.93 2.82 16.29
CA VAL A 55 12.13 2.79 15.05
C VAL A 55 10.98 3.78 15.00
N ALA A 56 10.57 4.38 16.12
CA ALA A 56 9.42 5.29 16.15
C ALA A 56 9.75 6.65 15.53
N SER A 57 8.82 7.17 14.75
CA SER A 57 8.91 8.54 14.23
C SER A 57 8.69 9.54 15.37
N ARG A 58 9.64 10.46 15.56
CA ARG A 58 9.54 11.47 16.62
C ARG A 58 8.52 12.57 16.34
N GLN A 59 8.23 12.92 15.07
CA GLN A 59 7.22 13.93 14.65
C GLN A 59 7.01 15.11 15.63
N GLY A 60 8.08 15.67 16.21
CA GLY A 60 8.01 16.76 17.20
C GLY A 60 7.40 16.42 18.57
N ARG A 61 7.16 15.14 18.90
CA ARG A 61 6.68 14.70 20.21
C ARG A 61 7.83 14.66 21.23
N ARG A 62 7.55 15.17 22.44
CA ARG A 62 8.47 15.07 23.59
C ARG A 62 8.54 13.64 24.14
N THR A 63 7.45 12.89 24.07
CA THR A 63 7.34 11.52 24.57
C THR A 63 6.99 10.55 23.44
N LEU A 64 7.62 9.37 23.47
CA LEU A 64 7.33 8.32 22.52
C LEU A 64 6.03 7.60 22.89
N PRO A 65 5.20 7.23 21.90
CA PRO A 65 4.00 6.45 22.16
C PRO A 65 4.35 5.04 22.66
N HIS A 66 3.68 4.59 23.73
CA HIS A 66 3.84 3.25 24.31
C HIS A 66 3.25 2.10 23.47
N CYS A 67 2.53 2.45 22.40
CA CYS A 67 1.85 1.51 21.54
C CYS A 67 1.82 2.07 20.11
N LEU A 68 2.40 1.33 19.15
CA LEU A 68 2.35 1.67 17.73
C LEU A 68 1.56 0.61 16.95
N ASP A 69 0.73 1.06 16.01
CA ASP A 69 -0.03 0.18 15.12
C ASP A 69 0.89 -0.32 14.01
N LEU A 70 1.16 -1.62 13.95
CA LEU A 70 2.11 -2.22 12.99
C LEU A 70 1.56 -2.26 11.55
N ARG A 71 0.31 -1.83 11.36
CA ARG A 71 -0.28 -1.61 10.05
C ARG A 71 0.14 -0.25 9.50
N ASP A 72 0.33 0.75 10.36
CA ASP A 72 0.49 2.15 9.95
C ASP A 72 1.95 2.61 10.00
N ALA A 73 2.56 2.74 8.82
CA ALA A 73 3.93 3.22 8.66
C ALA A 73 4.17 4.63 9.21
N ARG A 74 3.13 5.47 9.38
CA ARG A 74 3.28 6.86 9.87
C ARG A 74 3.80 6.95 11.30
N GLY A 75 3.68 5.88 12.08
CA GLY A 75 4.24 5.80 13.42
C GLY A 75 5.75 5.57 13.45
N PHE A 76 6.38 5.32 12.31
CA PHE A 76 7.74 4.77 12.22
C PHE A 76 8.67 5.64 11.37
N ASP A 77 9.96 5.60 11.69
CA ASP A 77 11.04 6.22 10.91
C ASP A 77 11.57 5.21 9.89
N LEU A 78 10.96 5.21 8.70
CA LEU A 78 11.28 4.21 7.67
C LEU A 78 12.72 4.31 7.14
N PRO A 79 13.30 5.51 6.91
CA PRO A 79 14.72 5.63 6.55
C PRO A 79 15.64 5.02 7.61
N ARG A 80 15.37 5.27 8.89
CA ARG A 80 16.15 4.67 9.99
C ARG A 80 16.01 3.15 10.02
N MET A 81 14.79 2.63 9.86
CA MET A 81 14.55 1.19 9.73
C MET A 81 15.29 0.58 8.52
N SER A 82 15.33 1.28 7.39
CA SER A 82 16.05 0.85 6.18
C SER A 82 17.55 0.71 6.44
N GLY A 83 18.17 1.64 7.16
CA GLY A 83 19.56 1.54 7.62
C GLY A 83 19.77 0.37 8.59
N MET A 84 18.97 0.31 9.66
CA MET A 84 19.08 -0.72 10.71
C MET A 84 18.92 -2.15 10.17
N LEU A 85 17.96 -2.35 9.27
CA LEU A 85 17.64 -3.65 8.69
C LEU A 85 18.40 -3.91 7.38
N ARG A 86 19.18 -2.94 6.88
CA ARG A 86 19.90 -3.03 5.58
C ARG A 86 18.99 -3.46 4.43
N LEU A 87 17.71 -3.09 4.49
CA LEU A 87 16.71 -3.40 3.48
C LEU A 87 16.38 -2.14 2.65
N PRO A 88 16.07 -2.28 1.36
CA PRO A 88 15.59 -1.17 0.55
C PRO A 88 14.35 -0.53 1.19
N LEU A 89 14.27 0.80 1.11
CA LEU A 89 13.16 1.54 1.70
C LEU A 89 11.78 1.08 1.17
N ALA A 90 11.71 0.64 -0.09
CA ALA A 90 10.50 0.07 -0.67
C ALA A 90 10.05 -1.23 0.04
N GLU A 91 10.97 -2.10 0.43
CA GLU A 91 10.68 -3.32 1.20
C GLU A 91 10.21 -2.96 2.62
N ILE A 92 10.86 -1.98 3.26
CA ILE A 92 10.43 -1.46 4.57
C ILE A 92 9.01 -0.90 4.50
N ALA A 93 8.69 -0.12 3.48
CA ALA A 93 7.36 0.43 3.28
C ALA A 93 6.32 -0.67 3.03
N ALA A 94 6.67 -1.69 2.22
CA ALA A 94 5.80 -2.82 1.91
C ALA A 94 5.53 -3.73 3.12
N ALA A 95 6.34 -3.64 4.18
CA ALA A 95 6.14 -4.39 5.41
C ALA A 95 4.91 -3.93 6.21
N PHE A 96 4.42 -2.71 5.97
CA PHE A 96 3.24 -2.14 6.61
C PHE A 96 1.99 -2.34 5.74
N VAL A 97 0.81 -2.36 6.37
CA VAL A 97 -0.46 -2.32 5.64
C VAL A 97 -0.79 -0.88 5.35
N MET A 98 -0.24 -0.37 4.25
CA MET A 98 -0.56 0.91 3.61
C MET A 98 -1.10 2.02 4.53
N PRO A 99 -0.31 3.07 4.84
CA PRO A 99 -0.83 4.22 5.58
C PRO A 99 -1.94 4.90 4.77
N SER A 100 -3.19 4.58 5.09
CA SER A 100 -4.36 5.22 4.53
C SER A 100 -5.39 5.46 5.62
N GLY A 101 -6.23 6.47 5.44
CA GLY A 101 -7.43 6.64 6.28
C GLY A 101 -8.36 5.41 6.25
N ALA A 102 -8.18 4.50 5.28
CA ALA A 102 -8.96 3.28 5.12
C ALA A 102 -8.34 2.04 5.80
N ILE A 103 -7.23 2.16 6.54
CA ILE A 103 -6.53 1.03 7.15
C ILE A 103 -7.47 0.13 7.97
N ARG A 104 -8.41 0.71 8.71
CA ARG A 104 -9.40 -0.02 9.51
C ARG A 104 -10.39 -0.85 8.68
N ARG A 105 -10.58 -0.52 7.41
CA ARG A 105 -11.52 -1.19 6.50
C ARG A 105 -10.86 -2.29 5.70
N ILE A 106 -9.58 -2.15 5.41
CA ILE A 106 -8.86 -3.06 4.51
C ILE A 106 -8.02 -4.08 5.27
N SER A 107 -7.73 -3.86 6.56
CA SER A 107 -6.88 -4.75 7.35
C SER A 107 -7.33 -4.99 8.78
N SER A 108 -7.08 -6.22 9.22
CA SER A 108 -7.40 -6.67 10.57
C SER A 108 -6.53 -5.98 11.61
N PRO A 109 -7.07 -5.53 12.76
CA PRO A 109 -6.27 -5.04 13.88
C PRO A 109 -5.61 -6.17 14.70
N THR A 110 -5.95 -7.43 14.43
CA THR A 110 -5.42 -8.63 15.09
C THR A 110 -4.43 -9.34 14.17
N LEU A 111 -3.46 -10.02 14.76
CA LEU A 111 -2.47 -10.80 14.05
C LEU A 111 -3.17 -11.96 13.33
N ARG A 112 -2.97 -12.07 12.01
CA ARG A 112 -3.43 -13.18 11.19
C ARG A 112 -2.22 -13.88 10.62
N TRP A 113 -2.11 -15.20 10.74
CA TRP A 113 -0.91 -15.91 10.31
C TRP A 113 -1.21 -17.24 9.65
N CYS A 114 -0.23 -17.72 8.88
CA CYS A 114 -0.22 -19.07 8.33
C CYS A 114 0.73 -19.92 9.16
N VAL A 115 0.25 -21.01 9.74
CA VAL A 115 1.04 -21.92 10.58
C VAL A 115 2.28 -22.46 9.84
N GLN A 116 2.14 -22.80 8.55
CA GLN A 116 3.26 -23.27 7.74
C GLN A 116 4.27 -22.15 7.43
N CYS A 117 3.84 -20.91 7.23
CA CYS A 117 4.79 -19.79 7.07
C CYS A 117 5.54 -19.50 8.37
N ALA A 118 4.85 -19.54 9.50
CA ALA A 118 5.44 -19.33 10.82
C ALA A 118 6.51 -20.40 11.14
N GLN A 119 6.26 -21.67 10.75
CA GLN A 119 7.26 -22.75 10.82
C GLN A 119 8.52 -22.48 9.98
N GLN A 120 8.38 -21.74 8.88
CA GLN A 120 9.53 -21.30 8.05
C GLN A 120 10.19 -20.02 8.56
N GLY A 121 9.76 -19.50 9.71
CA GLY A 121 10.31 -18.25 10.23
C GLY A 121 9.84 -17.02 9.46
N VAL A 122 8.63 -17.01 8.90
CA VAL A 122 8.12 -15.89 8.08
C VAL A 122 6.69 -15.50 8.46
N HIS A 123 6.43 -14.20 8.54
CA HIS A 123 5.07 -13.64 8.53
C HIS A 123 4.98 -12.52 7.49
N LEU A 124 4.02 -12.63 6.56
CA LEU A 124 3.88 -11.75 5.41
C LEU A 124 2.91 -10.59 5.71
N ALA A 125 3.21 -9.39 5.19
CA ALA A 125 2.36 -8.22 5.35
C ALA A 125 0.94 -8.46 4.77
N VAL A 126 0.85 -9.26 3.71
CA VAL A 126 -0.38 -9.59 3.00
C VAL A 126 -1.42 -10.32 3.87
N PHE A 127 -1.00 -11.04 4.93
CA PHE A 127 -1.93 -11.75 5.82
C PHE A 127 -2.89 -10.81 6.54
N GLN A 128 -2.49 -9.56 6.71
CA GLN A 128 -3.27 -8.58 7.46
C GLN A 128 -4.44 -8.00 6.69
N TYR A 129 -4.54 -8.20 5.36
CA TYR A 129 -5.66 -7.68 4.58
C TYR A 129 -6.91 -8.56 4.71
N HIS A 130 -8.07 -7.96 4.97
CA HIS A 130 -9.34 -8.70 5.11
C HIS A 130 -9.76 -9.52 3.89
N ARG A 131 -9.23 -9.23 2.70
CA ARG A 131 -9.51 -9.99 1.48
C ARG A 131 -8.63 -11.24 1.32
N VAL A 132 -7.76 -11.50 2.27
CA VAL A 132 -6.79 -12.60 2.23
C VAL A 132 -7.13 -13.54 3.37
N ASP A 133 -8.01 -14.50 3.10
CA ASP A 133 -8.46 -15.47 4.11
C ASP A 133 -7.67 -16.78 4.06
N GLN A 134 -6.91 -16.96 2.97
CA GLN A 134 -5.98 -18.07 2.79
C GLN A 134 -4.57 -17.56 2.53
N CYS A 135 -3.59 -18.35 2.97
CA CYS A 135 -2.19 -18.08 2.71
C CYS A 135 -1.90 -18.12 1.19
N PRO A 136 -1.40 -17.05 0.55
CA PRO A 136 -1.04 -17.07 -0.87
C PRO A 136 0.13 -18.00 -1.21
N VAL A 137 0.82 -18.57 -0.22
CA VAL A 137 1.92 -19.52 -0.40
C VAL A 137 1.45 -20.96 -0.23
N HIS A 138 0.72 -21.24 0.85
CA HIS A 138 0.34 -22.59 1.26
C HIS A 138 -1.12 -22.94 0.98
N ARG A 139 -1.96 -21.95 0.63
CA ARG A 139 -3.39 -22.11 0.33
C ARG A 139 -4.21 -22.74 1.45
N ILE A 140 -3.77 -22.54 2.69
CA ILE A 140 -4.51 -22.92 3.89
C ILE A 140 -5.14 -21.68 4.53
N PRO A 141 -6.27 -21.82 5.23
CA PRO A 141 -6.87 -20.71 5.99
C PRO A 141 -5.88 -20.04 6.92
N LEU A 142 -5.98 -18.71 7.05
CA LEU A 142 -5.22 -17.99 8.05
C LEU A 142 -5.85 -18.18 9.43
N VAL A 143 -5.00 -18.30 10.44
CA VAL A 143 -5.38 -18.30 11.85
C VAL A 143 -5.42 -16.86 12.35
N GLU A 144 -6.46 -16.50 13.11
CA GLU A 144 -6.66 -15.13 13.62
C GLU A 144 -6.77 -15.04 15.15
N ARG A 145 -6.82 -16.21 15.82
CA ARG A 145 -7.02 -16.38 17.25
C ARG A 145 -6.09 -17.47 17.77
N CYS A 146 -5.68 -17.39 19.02
CA CYS A 146 -4.78 -18.40 19.59
C CYS A 146 -5.46 -19.77 19.67
N GLU A 147 -4.83 -20.81 19.13
CA GLU A 147 -5.40 -22.18 19.11
C GLU A 147 -5.63 -22.77 20.51
N ARG A 148 -4.97 -22.23 21.55
CA ARG A 148 -5.09 -22.74 22.93
C ARG A 148 -6.14 -22.01 23.76
N CYS A 149 -6.20 -20.69 23.68
CA CYS A 149 -7.06 -19.88 24.54
C CYS A 149 -8.10 -19.06 23.78
N ASP A 150 -8.14 -19.18 22.45
CA ASP A 150 -9.03 -18.46 21.54
C ASP A 150 -8.95 -16.92 21.63
N GLU A 151 -7.96 -16.35 22.32
CA GLU A 151 -7.81 -14.89 22.40
C GLU A 151 -7.16 -14.35 21.12
N PRO A 152 -7.66 -13.21 20.58
CA PRO A 152 -7.00 -12.53 19.47
C PRO A 152 -5.69 -11.87 19.93
N ILE A 153 -4.66 -11.98 19.09
CA ILE A 153 -3.36 -11.35 19.37
C ILE A 153 -3.35 -9.95 18.71
N PRO A 154 -3.19 -8.84 19.44
CA PRO A 154 -3.20 -7.51 18.80
C PRO A 154 -2.01 -7.32 17.86
N TYR A 155 -2.23 -6.75 16.66
CA TYR A 155 -1.16 -6.50 15.69
C TYR A 155 -0.49 -5.14 15.93
N ARG A 156 0.23 -5.02 17.06
CA ARG A 156 0.82 -3.76 17.53
C ARG A 156 2.19 -3.95 18.16
N LEU A 157 3.04 -2.92 18.09
CA LEU A 157 4.27 -2.85 18.88
C LEU A 157 3.90 -2.38 20.29
N ARG A 158 3.87 -3.32 21.23
CA ARG A 158 3.55 -3.11 22.66
C ARG A 158 4.43 -3.98 23.56
N PRO A 159 4.69 -3.57 24.81
CA PRO A 159 5.56 -4.32 25.73
C PRO A 159 5.10 -5.75 26.04
N ASP A 160 3.80 -5.98 26.18
CA ASP A 160 3.23 -7.31 26.46
C ASP A 160 3.45 -8.30 25.32
N LEU A 161 3.33 -7.83 24.07
CA LEU A 161 3.57 -8.61 22.86
C LEU A 161 5.06 -8.84 22.60
N PHE A 162 5.85 -7.77 22.61
CA PHE A 162 7.28 -7.84 22.28
C PHE A 162 8.13 -8.33 23.47
N LYS A 163 7.54 -8.67 24.62
CA LYS A 163 8.23 -9.47 25.64
C LYS A 163 8.53 -10.89 25.14
N ALA A 164 7.62 -11.46 24.35
CA ALA A 164 7.78 -12.75 23.68
C ALA A 164 6.98 -12.72 22.37
N PRO A 165 7.51 -12.12 21.29
CA PRO A 165 6.73 -11.84 20.07
C PRO A 165 6.21 -13.11 19.38
N PHE A 166 6.76 -14.28 19.70
CA PHE A 166 6.37 -15.55 19.10
C PHE A 166 5.30 -16.32 19.90
N ASP A 167 4.84 -15.74 21.01
CA ASP A 167 3.88 -16.34 21.93
C ASP A 167 2.59 -15.53 22.01
N CYS A 168 1.49 -16.21 22.34
CA CYS A 168 0.25 -15.55 22.73
C CYS A 168 0.48 -14.74 24.02
N PRO A 169 0.10 -13.45 24.07
CA PRO A 169 0.27 -12.64 25.29
C PRO A 169 -0.60 -13.13 26.45
N SER A 170 -1.74 -13.78 26.17
CA SER A 170 -2.70 -14.24 27.17
C SER A 170 -2.30 -15.57 27.81
N CYS A 171 -1.98 -16.60 27.00
CA CYS A 171 -1.71 -17.96 27.50
C CYS A 171 -0.28 -18.45 27.27
N ARG A 172 0.59 -17.64 26.66
CA ARG A 172 1.99 -17.95 26.36
C ARG A 172 2.19 -19.16 25.43
N HIS A 173 1.14 -19.62 24.75
CA HIS A 173 1.26 -20.63 23.72
C HIS A 173 2.00 -20.05 22.51
N ALA A 174 3.06 -20.73 22.08
CA ALA A 174 3.83 -20.32 20.91
C ALA A 174 3.01 -20.53 19.65
N TRP A 175 2.78 -19.47 18.89
CA TRP A 175 2.13 -19.54 17.57
C TRP A 175 3.16 -19.51 16.45
N TRP A 176 4.39 -19.09 16.75
CA TRP A 176 5.53 -19.07 15.84
C TRP A 176 6.63 -19.97 16.37
N VAL A 177 6.66 -21.20 15.87
CA VAL A 177 7.69 -22.19 16.21
C VAL A 177 8.44 -22.56 14.93
N PRO A 178 9.59 -21.92 14.65
CA PRO A 178 10.37 -22.26 13.47
C PRO A 178 10.84 -23.71 13.58
N SER A 179 10.85 -24.46 12.47
CA SER A 179 11.28 -25.87 12.47
C SER A 179 12.73 -26.06 12.91
N ARG A 180 13.53 -24.99 12.89
CA ARG A 180 14.95 -24.97 13.30
C ARG A 180 15.15 -24.46 14.73
N GLY A 181 14.07 -24.22 15.46
CA GLY A 181 14.10 -23.62 16.80
C GLY A 181 14.04 -22.10 16.78
N LEU A 182 13.74 -21.50 17.93
CA LEU A 182 13.58 -20.05 18.07
C LEU A 182 14.91 -19.27 17.92
N ASP A 183 16.05 -19.95 18.08
CA ASP A 183 17.38 -19.35 17.90
C ASP A 183 17.83 -19.31 16.43
N ASP A 184 17.18 -20.08 15.57
CA ASP A 184 17.48 -20.14 14.14
C ASP A 184 16.23 -19.86 13.29
N ILE A 185 15.87 -18.59 13.19
CA ILE A 185 14.73 -18.10 12.38
C ILE A 185 15.17 -17.83 10.92
N ARG A 186 16.25 -18.48 10.44
CA ARG A 186 16.69 -18.34 9.05
C ARG A 186 15.63 -18.84 8.10
N VAL A 187 15.37 -18.06 7.07
CA VAL A 187 14.45 -18.46 6.01
C VAL A 187 15.23 -19.27 4.99
N GLY A 188 14.88 -20.55 4.83
CA GLY A 188 15.58 -21.43 3.89
C GLY A 188 15.55 -20.87 2.46
N HIS A 189 16.69 -20.92 1.77
CA HIS A 189 16.81 -20.42 0.39
C HIS A 189 15.72 -20.96 -0.58
N PRO A 190 15.30 -22.24 -0.54
CA PRO A 190 14.19 -22.73 -1.37
C PRO A 190 12.88 -21.98 -1.11
N TYR A 191 12.61 -21.67 0.15
CA TYR A 191 11.41 -20.96 0.58
C TYR A 191 11.45 -19.47 0.19
N GLN A 192 12.61 -18.80 0.35
CA GLN A 192 12.82 -17.45 -0.17
C GLN A 192 12.59 -17.37 -1.68
N ARG A 193 13.10 -18.34 -2.46
CA ARG A 193 12.84 -18.40 -3.92
C ARG A 193 11.35 -18.58 -4.23
N ARG A 194 10.64 -19.42 -3.46
CA ARG A 194 9.19 -19.63 -3.62
C ARG A 194 8.42 -18.34 -3.40
N LEU A 195 8.75 -17.59 -2.35
CA LEU A 195 8.18 -16.27 -2.06
C LEU A 195 8.50 -15.27 -3.16
N GLY A 196 9.76 -15.17 -3.58
CA GLY A 196 10.21 -14.26 -4.64
C GLY A 196 9.60 -14.56 -6.02
N LYS A 197 9.21 -15.82 -6.31
CA LYS A 197 8.46 -16.16 -7.51
C LYS A 197 7.00 -15.70 -7.41
N ARG A 198 6.33 -15.94 -6.27
CA ARG A 198 4.91 -15.58 -6.10
C ARG A 198 4.69 -14.07 -5.94
N ALA A 199 5.62 -13.34 -5.34
CA ALA A 199 5.60 -11.87 -5.27
C ALA A 199 5.57 -11.22 -6.67
N ARG A 200 6.12 -11.88 -7.70
CA ARG A 200 6.12 -11.39 -9.09
C ARG A 200 4.88 -11.75 -9.91
N HIS A 201 4.01 -12.65 -9.40
CA HIS A 201 2.92 -13.26 -10.17
C HIS A 201 1.51 -12.96 -9.65
N VAL A 202 1.33 -11.93 -8.82
CA VAL A 202 -0.03 -11.48 -8.43
C VAL A 202 -0.64 -10.68 -9.58
N ARG A 203 -1.01 -11.37 -10.67
CA ARG A 203 -1.94 -10.82 -11.68
C ARG A 203 -3.35 -11.17 -11.24
N LEU A 204 -4.19 -10.14 -11.15
CA LEU A 204 -5.63 -10.27 -10.92
C LEU A 204 -6.21 -11.12 -12.06
N THR A 205 -6.64 -12.34 -11.75
CA THR A 205 -7.33 -13.20 -12.71
C THR A 205 -8.81 -13.13 -12.41
N ILE A 206 -9.61 -12.70 -13.39
CA ILE A 206 -11.06 -12.70 -13.27
C ILE A 206 -11.52 -14.15 -13.45
N GLN A 207 -12.28 -14.69 -12.48
CA GLN A 207 -12.76 -16.07 -12.54
C GLN A 207 -13.94 -16.19 -13.52
N GLU A 208 -13.93 -17.24 -14.35
CA GLU A 208 -15.09 -17.67 -15.15
C GLU A 208 -16.12 -18.35 -14.24
N PRO A 209 -17.40 -17.94 -14.22
CA PRO A 209 -18.42 -18.61 -13.42
C PRO A 209 -18.78 -19.97 -14.04
N SER A 210 -18.69 -21.03 -13.24
CA SER A 210 -19.34 -22.31 -13.53
C SER A 210 -20.77 -22.31 -12.95
N GLY A 211 -21.73 -21.77 -13.68
CA GLY A 211 -23.12 -21.81 -13.25
C GLY A 211 -24.04 -20.92 -14.08
N ALA A 212 -25.33 -21.28 -14.12
CA ALA A 212 -26.36 -20.67 -14.97
C ALA A 212 -26.72 -19.20 -14.63
N GLU A 213 -26.08 -18.59 -13.63
CA GLU A 213 -26.14 -17.14 -13.37
C GLU A 213 -24.74 -16.54 -13.50
N GLU A 214 -24.46 -15.94 -14.65
CA GLU A 214 -23.14 -15.41 -15.04
C GLU A 214 -22.82 -14.08 -14.35
N ILE A 215 -22.43 -14.15 -13.08
CA ILE A 215 -21.93 -13.01 -12.30
C ILE A 215 -20.41 -13.12 -12.18
N TRP A 216 -19.68 -12.21 -12.82
CA TRP A 216 -18.22 -12.21 -12.84
C TRP A 216 -17.68 -11.25 -11.79
N CYS A 217 -17.03 -11.74 -10.74
CA CYS A 217 -16.40 -10.90 -9.73
C CYS A 217 -14.87 -10.82 -9.95
N ALA A 218 -14.34 -9.61 -10.13
CA ALA A 218 -12.90 -9.39 -10.02
C ALA A 218 -12.51 -9.38 -8.52
N ALA A 219 -12.24 -10.57 -7.96
CA ALA A 219 -11.62 -10.74 -6.65
C ALA A 219 -10.14 -11.09 -6.84
N GLY A 220 -9.27 -10.54 -5.98
CA GLY A 220 -7.85 -10.88 -6.02
C GLY A 220 -7.60 -12.31 -5.55
N GLY A 221 -7.13 -13.18 -6.44
CA GLY A 221 -6.73 -14.56 -6.14
C GLY A 221 -6.46 -15.36 -7.43
N LEU A 222 -5.55 -16.33 -7.39
CA LEU A 222 -5.28 -17.26 -8.51
C LEU A 222 -6.14 -18.53 -8.37
N PRO A 223 -6.88 -18.99 -9.39
CA PRO A 223 -7.23 -20.41 -9.54
C PRO A 223 -6.12 -21.16 -10.28
N SER A 224 -5.93 -22.45 -9.96
CA SER A 224 -4.88 -23.31 -10.59
C SER A 224 -5.42 -24.50 -11.39
N THR A 225 -6.72 -24.81 -11.31
CA THR A 225 -7.37 -25.91 -12.04
C THR A 225 -8.86 -25.61 -12.27
N PRO A 226 -9.48 -26.10 -13.37
CA PRO A 226 -10.91 -25.89 -13.67
C PRO A 226 -11.88 -26.62 -12.73
N ASP A 227 -11.46 -27.70 -12.06
CA ASP A 227 -12.38 -28.64 -11.38
C ASP A 227 -12.64 -28.37 -9.89
N GLU A 228 -12.17 -27.25 -9.32
CA GLU A 228 -12.45 -26.88 -7.92
C GLU A 228 -13.07 -25.48 -7.84
N LEU A 229 -14.28 -25.38 -8.40
CA LEU A 229 -15.15 -24.21 -8.22
C LEU A 229 -16.08 -24.49 -7.05
N LEU A 230 -15.80 -23.87 -5.91
CA LEU A 230 -16.87 -23.64 -4.92
C LEU A 230 -17.91 -22.74 -5.60
N PRO A 231 -19.20 -23.10 -5.60
CA PRO A 231 -20.23 -22.26 -6.18
C PRO A 231 -20.19 -20.90 -5.49
N VAL A 232 -20.25 -19.83 -6.28
CA VAL A 232 -20.35 -18.42 -5.85
C VAL A 232 -21.74 -18.18 -5.25
N SER A 233 -22.11 -18.94 -4.22
CA SER A 233 -23.43 -18.94 -3.59
C SER A 233 -23.46 -18.16 -2.26
N GLU A 234 -22.32 -17.77 -1.68
CA GLU A 234 -22.30 -17.14 -0.34
C GLU A 234 -22.08 -15.63 -0.33
N TYR A 235 -21.75 -15.00 -1.46
CA TYR A 235 -21.79 -13.54 -1.55
C TYR A 235 -23.09 -13.13 -2.23
N GLN A 236 -24.18 -13.10 -1.46
CA GLN A 236 -25.32 -12.23 -1.76
C GLN A 236 -24.84 -10.78 -1.64
N LEU A 237 -24.02 -10.32 -2.60
CA LEU A 237 -23.83 -8.90 -2.83
C LEU A 237 -25.23 -8.34 -3.11
N PRO A 238 -25.67 -7.28 -2.43
CA PRO A 238 -26.95 -6.66 -2.73
C PRO A 238 -26.85 -5.97 -4.09
N LEU A 239 -26.97 -6.77 -5.16
CA LEU A 239 -27.03 -6.31 -6.55
C LEU A 239 -28.40 -5.66 -6.85
N GLN A 240 -29.38 -5.85 -5.97
CA GLN A 240 -30.65 -5.13 -5.98
C GLN A 240 -30.39 -3.63 -5.78
N GLY A 241 -30.63 -2.84 -6.83
CA GLY A 241 -30.42 -1.38 -6.82
C GLY A 241 -29.04 -0.91 -7.29
N ALA A 242 -28.17 -1.80 -7.78
CA ALA A 242 -26.88 -1.41 -8.32
C ALA A 242 -26.99 -0.81 -9.73
N SER A 243 -26.29 0.31 -10.00
CA SER A 243 -26.23 0.92 -11.33
C SER A 243 -25.29 0.12 -12.24
N TRP A 244 -25.78 -0.22 -13.43
CA TRP A 244 -25.06 -1.00 -14.44
C TRP A 244 -24.72 -0.11 -15.63
N ILE A 245 -23.45 -0.11 -16.02
CA ILE A 245 -23.00 0.55 -17.25
C ILE A 245 -23.15 -0.44 -18.40
N ARG A 246 -23.94 -0.08 -19.41
CA ARG A 246 -24.18 -0.89 -20.61
C ARG A 246 -23.20 -0.53 -21.72
N PHE A 247 -22.66 -1.55 -22.37
CA PHE A 247 -22.00 -1.41 -23.66
C PHE A 247 -23.02 -1.62 -24.79
N GLY A 248 -23.13 -0.64 -25.69
CA GLY A 248 -23.91 -0.79 -26.91
C GLY A 248 -23.19 -1.66 -27.95
N THR A 249 -23.96 -2.30 -28.82
CA THR A 249 -23.48 -3.15 -29.94
C THR A 249 -22.60 -2.42 -30.96
N GLY A 250 -22.53 -1.08 -30.90
CA GLY A 250 -21.67 -0.23 -31.74
C GLY A 250 -20.38 0.28 -31.08
N GLY A 251 -19.96 -0.29 -29.95
CA GLY A 251 -18.71 0.12 -29.26
C GLY A 251 -18.79 1.45 -28.50
N GLN A 252 -19.98 2.02 -28.33
CA GLN A 252 -20.22 3.16 -27.45
C GLN A 252 -20.87 2.69 -26.15
N ALA A 253 -20.24 3.02 -25.02
CA ALA A 253 -20.88 2.89 -23.72
C ALA A 253 -21.84 4.06 -23.54
N GLU A 254 -23.08 3.79 -23.15
CA GLU A 254 -24.00 4.82 -22.67
C GLU A 254 -23.89 4.91 -21.14
N PRO A 255 -23.22 5.93 -20.60
CA PRO A 255 -23.24 6.17 -19.17
C PRO A 255 -24.52 6.92 -18.78
N ASP A 256 -25.18 6.46 -17.71
CA ASP A 256 -26.22 7.21 -16.98
C ASP A 256 -25.65 8.47 -16.30
N ASP A 257 -24.32 8.59 -16.22
CA ASP A 257 -23.61 9.70 -15.60
C ASP A 257 -23.03 10.68 -16.66
N PRO A 258 -23.48 11.94 -16.72
CA PRO A 258 -22.99 12.94 -17.69
C PRO A 258 -21.48 13.24 -17.57
N TRP A 259 -20.81 12.86 -16.48
CA TRP A 259 -19.40 13.15 -16.23
C TRP A 259 -18.40 12.34 -17.08
N LEU A 260 -18.81 11.25 -17.71
CA LEU A 260 -17.92 10.31 -18.42
C LEU A 260 -17.81 10.54 -19.93
N ARG A 261 -18.79 11.21 -20.56
CA ARG A 261 -18.82 11.43 -22.02
C ARG A 261 -17.63 12.24 -22.55
N ALA A 262 -17.11 13.20 -21.76
CA ALA A 262 -16.07 14.13 -22.20
C ALA A 262 -14.66 13.52 -22.32
N VAL A 263 -14.42 12.33 -21.76
CA VAL A 263 -13.11 11.63 -21.85
C VAL A 263 -13.06 10.70 -23.07
N MET A 264 -14.22 10.34 -23.64
CA MET A 264 -14.35 9.25 -24.62
C MET A 264 -14.36 9.67 -26.10
N GLN A 265 -14.23 10.97 -26.40
CA GLN A 265 -14.37 11.48 -27.79
C GLN A 265 -13.08 11.45 -28.63
N ASP A 266 -11.96 10.90 -28.14
CA ASP A 266 -10.71 10.86 -28.90
C ASP A 266 -10.57 9.55 -29.69
N LYS A 267 -10.19 9.63 -30.97
CA LYS A 267 -10.14 8.49 -31.90
C LYS A 267 -9.16 7.42 -31.39
N PHE A 268 -9.66 6.21 -31.21
CA PHE A 268 -8.91 5.04 -30.71
C PHE A 268 -7.74 4.69 -31.65
N SER A 269 -6.53 5.11 -31.29
CA SER A 269 -5.27 4.67 -31.90
C SER A 269 -4.74 3.45 -31.14
N GLY A 270 -4.11 2.51 -31.86
CA GLY A 270 -3.76 1.15 -31.40
C GLY A 270 -2.68 1.03 -30.31
N ASP A 271 -2.27 2.13 -29.69
CA ASP A 271 -1.31 2.15 -28.58
C ASP A 271 -2.07 2.31 -27.24
N HIS A 272 -2.24 1.18 -26.53
CA HIS A 272 -2.93 1.11 -25.23
C HIS A 272 -2.25 2.00 -24.19
N ASP A 273 -0.92 2.12 -24.22
CA ASP A 273 -0.17 2.97 -23.29
C ASP A 273 -0.41 4.46 -23.59
N ALA A 274 -0.50 4.84 -24.87
CA ALA A 274 -0.84 6.20 -25.26
C ALA A 274 -2.24 6.60 -24.81
N SER A 275 -3.22 5.69 -24.94
CA SER A 275 -4.61 5.92 -24.52
C SER A 275 -4.74 6.03 -23.00
N ALA A 276 -4.07 5.15 -22.25
CA ALA A 276 -3.99 5.22 -20.80
C ALA A 276 -3.31 6.52 -20.33
N HIS A 277 -2.25 6.96 -21.01
CA HIS A 277 -1.57 8.22 -20.71
C HIS A 277 -2.47 9.43 -21.02
N ALA A 278 -3.21 9.43 -22.13
CA ALA A 278 -4.19 10.47 -22.44
C ALA A 278 -5.29 10.55 -21.37
N CYS A 279 -5.80 9.39 -20.94
CA CYS A 279 -6.76 9.27 -19.85
C CYS A 279 -6.21 9.85 -18.54
N TYR A 280 -5.01 9.46 -18.12
CA TYR A 280 -4.32 10.03 -16.95
C TYR A 280 -4.20 11.57 -17.05
N LYS A 281 -3.77 12.11 -18.21
CA LYS A 281 -3.67 13.56 -18.43
C LYS A 281 -5.04 14.23 -18.28
N ALA A 282 -6.10 13.62 -18.78
CA ALA A 282 -7.46 14.14 -18.67
C ALA A 282 -7.92 14.22 -17.21
N VAL A 283 -7.68 13.15 -16.42
CA VAL A 283 -7.97 13.13 -14.98
C VAL A 283 -7.14 14.16 -14.23
N ARG A 284 -5.83 14.28 -14.51
CA ARG A 284 -4.96 15.31 -13.93
C ARG A 284 -5.48 16.72 -14.19
N ARG A 285 -5.85 17.03 -15.44
CA ARG A 285 -6.45 18.33 -15.80
C ARG A 285 -7.75 18.58 -15.05
N ARG A 286 -8.59 17.55 -14.88
CA ARG A 286 -9.84 17.66 -14.12
C ARG A 286 -9.59 17.93 -12.63
N ILE A 287 -8.68 17.19 -11.99
CA ILE A 287 -8.28 17.42 -10.60
C ILE A 287 -7.75 18.85 -10.43
N MET A 288 -6.88 19.30 -11.34
CA MET A 288 -6.38 20.68 -11.32
C MET A 288 -7.50 21.72 -11.48
N ARG A 289 -8.49 21.48 -12.34
CA ARG A 289 -9.63 22.39 -12.51
C ARG A 289 -10.51 22.45 -11.27
N MET A 290 -10.79 21.32 -10.64
CA MET A 290 -11.72 21.23 -9.50
C MET A 290 -11.08 21.66 -8.18
N TYR A 291 -9.83 21.26 -7.94
CA TYR A 291 -9.14 21.50 -6.66
C TYR A 291 -7.94 22.44 -6.82
N GLY A 292 -7.14 22.28 -7.88
CA GLY A 292 -5.85 22.95 -8.01
C GLY A 292 -5.90 24.45 -8.40
N ARG A 293 -6.94 24.92 -9.09
CA ARG A 293 -7.00 26.28 -9.67
C ARG A 293 -6.79 27.38 -8.63
N SER A 294 -7.49 27.33 -7.50
CA SER A 294 -7.32 28.30 -6.41
C SER A 294 -6.03 28.09 -5.61
N HIS A 295 -5.38 26.94 -5.76
CA HIS A 295 -4.22 26.51 -4.98
C HIS A 295 -2.93 26.45 -5.80
N LEU A 296 -2.91 27.03 -7.00
CA LEU A 296 -1.76 26.95 -7.91
C LEU A 296 -0.48 27.53 -7.28
N ALA A 297 -0.59 28.64 -6.57
CA ALA A 297 0.53 29.24 -5.85
C ALA A 297 1.05 28.31 -4.75
N CYS A 298 0.16 27.69 -3.97
CA CYS A 298 0.51 26.71 -2.95
C CYS A 298 1.21 25.48 -3.55
N ILE A 299 0.70 24.95 -4.68
CA ILE A 299 1.30 23.81 -5.38
C ILE A 299 2.72 24.15 -5.85
N LYS A 300 2.90 25.31 -6.50
CA LYS A 300 4.21 25.75 -6.98
C LYS A 300 5.19 25.96 -5.83
N SER A 301 4.80 26.70 -4.79
CA SER A 301 5.65 26.91 -3.61
C SER A 301 5.99 25.59 -2.92
N ALA A 302 5.02 24.72 -2.66
CA ALA A 302 5.27 23.42 -2.04
C ALA A 302 6.25 22.58 -2.86
N ALA A 303 6.08 22.50 -4.19
CA ALA A 303 7.02 21.77 -5.05
C ALA A 303 8.44 22.36 -5.03
N LEU A 304 8.57 23.69 -4.96
CA LEU A 304 9.88 24.36 -4.87
C LEU A 304 10.59 24.12 -3.55
N TYR A 305 9.86 24.19 -2.43
CA TYR A 305 10.43 24.00 -1.09
C TYR A 305 10.63 22.52 -0.73
N LEU A 306 9.86 21.60 -1.32
CA LEU A 306 10.05 20.16 -1.18
C LEU A 306 11.05 19.63 -2.23
N ALA A 307 12.30 20.07 -2.10
CA ALA A 307 13.36 19.85 -3.09
C ALA A 307 14.29 18.66 -2.80
N TRP A 308 13.90 17.75 -1.89
CA TRP A 308 14.67 16.57 -1.52
C TRP A 308 13.85 15.29 -1.73
N PRO A 309 14.49 14.10 -1.77
CA PRO A 309 13.78 12.83 -1.78
C PRO A 309 12.90 12.71 -0.54
N LEU A 310 11.59 12.60 -0.75
CA LEU A 310 10.63 12.50 0.36
C LEU A 310 10.33 11.05 0.76
N CYS A 311 10.83 10.08 0.01
CA CYS A 311 10.63 8.66 0.27
C CYS A 311 10.87 8.30 1.75
N GLY A 312 9.86 7.76 2.42
CA GLY A 312 9.88 7.35 3.82
C GLY A 312 9.78 8.48 4.86
N GLY A 313 9.79 9.74 4.44
CA GLY A 313 9.81 10.90 5.33
C GLY A 313 8.44 11.58 5.52
N THR A 314 8.29 12.31 6.61
CA THR A 314 7.16 13.22 6.85
C THR A 314 7.54 14.65 6.49
N THR A 315 6.65 15.39 5.83
CA THR A 315 6.86 16.82 5.56
C THR A 315 6.09 17.70 6.53
N THR A 316 6.61 18.92 6.78
CA THR A 316 5.84 19.97 7.47
C THR A 316 4.47 20.14 6.83
N SER A 317 3.45 20.28 7.68
CA SER A 317 2.08 20.53 7.22
C SER A 317 2.00 21.83 6.42
N CYS A 318 1.37 21.78 5.25
CA CYS A 318 1.07 22.94 4.44
C CYS A 318 -0.30 22.74 3.78
N CYS A 319 -0.62 23.52 2.75
CA CYS A 319 -1.89 23.42 2.02
C CYS A 319 -2.23 21.95 1.69
N PRO A 320 -3.34 21.38 2.24
CA PRO A 320 -3.68 19.98 2.02
C PRO A 320 -3.89 19.62 0.55
N VAL A 321 -4.46 20.55 -0.24
CA VAL A 321 -4.65 20.37 -1.68
C VAL A 321 -3.30 20.28 -2.40
N ALA A 322 -2.34 21.13 -2.03
CA ALA A 322 -1.00 21.10 -2.62
C ALA A 322 -0.28 19.78 -2.29
N LEU A 323 -0.29 19.35 -1.03
CA LEU A 323 0.30 18.08 -0.60
C LEU A 323 -0.33 16.89 -1.31
N ALA A 324 -1.67 16.82 -1.34
CA ALA A 324 -2.38 15.73 -1.99
C ALA A 324 -2.07 15.66 -3.48
N PHE A 325 -2.07 16.80 -4.17
CA PHE A 325 -1.79 16.87 -5.60
C PHE A 325 -0.35 16.46 -5.94
N LEU A 326 0.63 16.92 -5.16
CA LEU A 326 2.03 16.57 -5.38
C LEU A 326 2.30 15.10 -5.07
N ARG A 327 1.78 14.56 -3.96
CA ARG A 327 1.87 13.12 -3.65
C ARG A 327 1.23 12.26 -4.74
N TRP A 328 0.05 12.66 -5.19
CA TRP A 328 -0.65 11.98 -6.28
C TRP A 328 0.17 11.94 -7.56
N ARG A 329 0.75 13.08 -7.98
CA ARG A 329 1.63 13.11 -9.15
C ARG A 329 2.91 12.31 -8.94
N CYS A 330 3.56 12.42 -7.77
CA CYS A 330 4.75 11.63 -7.43
C CYS A 330 4.50 10.13 -7.59
N LYS A 331 3.35 9.63 -7.11
CA LYS A 331 2.94 8.23 -7.29
C LYS A 331 2.76 7.85 -8.76
N TRP A 332 1.92 8.57 -9.49
CA TRP A 332 1.55 8.20 -10.87
C TRP A 332 2.66 8.47 -11.89
N GLU A 333 3.50 9.47 -11.65
CA GLU A 333 4.61 9.85 -12.52
C GLU A 333 5.92 9.15 -12.12
N GLY A 334 5.99 8.52 -10.94
CA GLY A 334 7.18 7.81 -10.46
C GLY A 334 8.30 8.73 -10.00
N VAL A 335 7.96 9.86 -9.39
CA VAL A 335 8.91 10.92 -9.01
C VAL A 335 9.02 11.00 -7.49
N GLY A 336 10.22 10.80 -6.93
CA GLY A 336 10.47 10.87 -5.48
C GLY A 336 10.75 12.28 -4.92
N ILE A 337 10.98 13.26 -5.81
CA ILE A 337 11.29 14.66 -5.45
C ILE A 337 10.22 15.57 -6.07
N PRO A 338 9.32 16.19 -5.29
CA PRO A 338 8.25 17.02 -5.83
C PRO A 338 8.72 18.15 -6.74
N ARG A 339 9.90 18.74 -6.49
CA ARG A 339 10.49 19.78 -7.36
C ARG A 339 10.64 19.33 -8.81
N SER A 340 10.98 18.06 -9.05
CA SER A 340 11.16 17.53 -10.40
C SER A 340 9.85 17.51 -11.20
N LEU A 341 8.68 17.57 -10.55
CA LEU A 341 7.38 17.67 -11.22
C LEU A 341 7.13 19.01 -11.92
N LEU A 342 7.98 20.02 -11.66
CA LEU A 342 7.96 21.34 -12.32
C LEU A 342 8.83 21.36 -13.58
N GLN A 343 9.67 20.35 -13.78
CA GLN A 343 10.58 20.24 -14.90
C GLN A 343 9.98 19.33 -15.98
N GLN A 344 10.63 19.31 -17.15
CA GLN A 344 10.28 18.34 -18.18
C GLN A 344 10.50 16.92 -17.64
N PRO A 345 9.54 15.99 -17.82
CA PRO A 345 9.70 14.61 -17.36
C PRO A 345 10.90 13.95 -18.03
N VAL A 346 11.77 13.33 -17.21
CA VAL A 346 12.94 12.57 -17.69
C VAL A 346 12.53 11.20 -18.24
N HIS A 347 11.40 10.68 -17.78
CA HIS A 347 10.83 9.40 -18.18
C HIS A 347 9.31 9.50 -18.31
N GLY A 348 8.69 8.48 -18.91
CA GLY A 348 7.24 8.30 -18.89
C GLY A 348 6.69 8.13 -17.47
N PRO A 349 5.35 8.20 -17.28
CA PRO A 349 4.74 8.05 -15.96
C PRO A 349 4.87 6.62 -15.43
N LEU A 350 5.95 6.32 -14.69
CA LEU A 350 6.26 4.95 -14.27
C LEU A 350 5.18 4.35 -13.37
N GLY A 351 4.50 5.16 -12.56
CA GLY A 351 3.36 4.71 -11.76
C GLY A 351 2.17 4.25 -12.59
N LEU A 352 1.93 4.90 -13.74
CA LEU A 352 0.94 4.43 -14.71
C LEU A 352 1.34 3.07 -15.30
N THR A 353 2.60 2.90 -15.69
CA THR A 353 3.12 1.62 -16.20
C THR A 353 2.98 0.51 -15.16
N VAL A 354 3.31 0.79 -13.90
CA VAL A 354 3.13 -0.16 -12.77
C VAL A 354 1.67 -0.53 -12.60
N TRP A 355 0.76 0.46 -12.66
CA TRP A 355 -0.68 0.20 -12.56
C TRP A 355 -1.19 -0.68 -13.70
N LEU A 356 -0.84 -0.36 -14.95
CA LEU A 356 -1.22 -1.15 -16.12
C LEU A 356 -0.70 -2.59 -16.03
N SER A 357 0.52 -2.77 -15.51
CA SER A 357 1.15 -4.09 -15.44
C SER A 357 0.58 -5.00 -14.35
N LEU A 358 0.14 -4.43 -13.22
CA LEU A 358 -0.19 -5.18 -12.00
C LEU A 358 -1.66 -5.08 -11.57
N HIS A 359 -2.34 -4.00 -11.95
CA HIS A 359 -3.64 -3.63 -11.38
C HIS A 359 -4.74 -3.41 -12.43
N ALA A 360 -4.38 -3.27 -13.71
CA ALA A 360 -5.40 -3.20 -14.77
C ALA A 360 -6.24 -4.48 -14.78
N PRO A 361 -7.58 -4.36 -14.88
CA PRO A 361 -8.44 -5.52 -14.99
C PRO A 361 -8.16 -6.28 -16.30
N VAL A 362 -8.15 -7.61 -16.22
CA VAL A 362 -8.03 -8.46 -17.41
C VAL A 362 -9.43 -8.80 -17.88
N ALA A 363 -9.88 -8.21 -18.99
CA ALA A 363 -11.20 -8.48 -19.52
C ALA A 363 -11.39 -9.97 -19.91
N PRO A 364 -12.62 -10.52 -19.83
CA PRO A 364 -12.92 -11.86 -20.31
C PRO A 364 -12.54 -12.02 -21.79
N ARG A 365 -12.09 -13.22 -22.18
CA ARG A 365 -11.69 -13.50 -23.57
C ARG A 365 -12.79 -13.28 -24.59
N ALA A 366 -14.04 -13.41 -24.17
CA ALA A 366 -15.22 -13.25 -25.01
C ALA A 366 -15.58 -11.77 -25.28
N TRP A 367 -14.95 -10.83 -24.56
CA TRP A 367 -15.19 -9.40 -24.79
C TRP A 367 -14.38 -8.88 -25.98
N SER A 368 -14.94 -7.89 -26.68
CA SER A 368 -14.22 -7.22 -27.76
C SER A 368 -13.02 -6.44 -27.23
N ARG A 369 -12.05 -6.16 -28.11
CA ARG A 369 -10.86 -5.36 -27.76
C ARG A 369 -11.26 -3.97 -27.27
N GLU A 370 -12.31 -3.40 -27.85
CA GLU A 370 -12.86 -2.08 -27.52
C GLU A 370 -13.45 -2.09 -26.11
N ALA A 371 -14.21 -3.14 -25.76
CA ALA A 371 -14.78 -3.29 -24.42
C ALA A 371 -13.70 -3.49 -23.35
N ALA A 372 -12.68 -4.32 -23.65
CA ALA A 372 -11.54 -4.54 -22.77
C ALA A 372 -10.73 -3.25 -22.54
N HIS A 373 -10.50 -2.48 -23.61
CA HIS A 373 -9.81 -1.20 -23.53
C HIS A 373 -10.61 -0.18 -22.72
N TRP A 374 -11.91 -0.04 -23.00
CA TRP A 374 -12.80 0.83 -22.24
C TRP A 374 -12.78 0.49 -20.74
N LEU A 375 -12.83 -0.80 -20.39
CA LEU A 375 -12.80 -1.29 -19.02
C LEU A 375 -11.53 -0.83 -18.32
N THR A 376 -10.39 -1.00 -19.00
CA THR A 376 -9.08 -0.59 -18.49
C THR A 376 -9.03 0.91 -18.22
N LEU A 377 -9.50 1.75 -19.16
CA LEU A 377 -9.52 3.21 -18.99
C LEU A 377 -10.49 3.67 -17.90
N HIS A 378 -11.64 3.00 -17.75
CA HIS A 378 -12.59 3.28 -16.67
C HIS A 378 -12.02 2.93 -15.31
N ALA A 379 -11.44 1.74 -15.17
CA ALA A 379 -10.77 1.33 -13.95
C ALA A 379 -9.60 2.26 -13.60
N LEU A 380 -8.81 2.69 -14.59
CA LEU A 380 -7.73 3.65 -14.42
C LEU A 380 -8.25 5.00 -13.91
N THR A 381 -9.33 5.51 -14.51
CA THR A 381 -9.95 6.78 -14.10
C THR A 381 -10.37 6.72 -12.63
N LEU A 382 -11.01 5.64 -12.22
CA LEU A 382 -11.43 5.43 -10.84
C LEU A 382 -10.24 5.34 -9.89
N ALA A 383 -9.22 4.53 -10.22
CA ALA A 383 -8.00 4.40 -9.42
C ALA A 383 -7.28 5.75 -9.25
N CYS A 384 -7.20 6.55 -10.31
CA CYS A 384 -6.65 7.91 -10.27
C CYS A 384 -7.45 8.82 -9.32
N LEU A 385 -8.77 8.86 -9.45
CA LEU A 385 -9.63 9.71 -8.63
C LEU A 385 -9.64 9.29 -7.16
N ASP A 386 -9.67 7.99 -6.89
CA ASP A 386 -9.72 7.45 -5.54
C ASP A 386 -8.41 7.70 -4.80
N SER A 387 -7.27 7.43 -5.44
CA SER A 387 -5.96 7.73 -4.86
C SER A 387 -5.79 9.22 -4.54
N PHE A 388 -6.26 10.13 -5.41
CA PHE A 388 -6.23 11.57 -5.13
C PHE A 388 -7.07 11.92 -3.89
N ARG A 389 -8.31 11.40 -3.82
CA ARG A 389 -9.21 11.64 -2.68
C ARG A 389 -8.60 11.12 -1.38
N THR A 390 -8.01 9.93 -1.39
CA THR A 390 -7.32 9.37 -0.23
C THR A 390 -6.18 10.26 0.23
N TYR A 391 -5.35 10.76 -0.69
CA TYR A 391 -4.28 11.70 -0.31
C TYR A 391 -4.80 13.05 0.17
N LEU A 392 -5.95 13.51 -0.33
CA LEU A 392 -6.59 14.72 0.16
C LEU A 392 -7.12 14.55 1.58
N ASP A 393 -7.85 13.46 1.84
CA ASP A 393 -8.39 13.12 3.15
C ASP A 393 -7.25 12.96 4.18
N GLU A 394 -6.15 12.30 3.80
CA GLU A 394 -4.94 12.19 4.62
C GLU A 394 -4.30 13.55 4.91
N ALA A 395 -4.14 14.40 3.89
CA ALA A 395 -3.52 15.71 4.06
C ALA A 395 -4.38 16.64 4.91
N GLN A 396 -5.71 16.54 4.83
CA GLN A 396 -6.64 17.28 5.68
C GLN A 396 -6.60 16.77 7.14
N GLY A 397 -6.46 15.47 7.34
CA GLY A 397 -6.40 14.85 8.67
C GLY A 397 -5.02 14.88 9.34
N ALA A 398 -3.95 15.24 8.63
CA ALA A 398 -2.57 15.16 9.15
C ALA A 398 -2.29 16.16 10.28
N GLY A 399 -2.94 17.32 10.30
CA GLY A 399 -2.68 18.38 11.28
C GLY A 399 -1.18 18.69 11.40
N ALA A 400 -0.70 18.89 12.63
CA ALA A 400 0.72 19.18 12.90
C ALA A 400 1.67 17.98 12.70
N ARG A 401 1.16 16.75 12.53
CA ARG A 401 2.00 15.53 12.42
C ARG A 401 2.72 15.41 11.07
N GLY A 402 2.32 16.21 10.09
CA GLY A 402 2.87 16.14 8.74
C GLY A 402 2.34 14.92 7.97
N VAL A 403 2.68 14.87 6.69
CA VAL A 403 2.21 13.82 5.77
C VAL A 403 3.37 12.91 5.40
N LEU A 404 3.20 11.59 5.52
CA LEU A 404 4.19 10.59 5.12
C LEU A 404 4.19 10.40 3.59
N TRP A 405 5.39 10.41 3.01
CA TRP A 405 5.64 10.16 1.59
C TRP A 405 6.24 8.78 1.43
N LEU A 406 5.57 7.90 0.68
CA LEU A 406 6.04 6.52 0.51
C LEU A 406 7.04 6.42 -0.65
N PRO A 407 8.02 5.50 -0.57
CA PRO A 407 8.96 5.24 -1.65
C PRO A 407 8.27 4.64 -2.88
N PHE A 408 8.64 5.08 -4.08
CA PHE A 408 8.23 4.42 -5.32
C PHE A 408 9.06 3.12 -5.55
N PRO A 409 8.46 2.02 -6.06
CA PRO A 409 7.04 1.84 -6.37
C PRO A 409 6.22 1.56 -5.11
N VAL A 410 5.09 2.26 -4.98
CA VAL A 410 4.08 1.95 -3.96
C VAL A 410 2.97 1.15 -4.63
N HIS A 411 2.78 -0.11 -4.20
CA HIS A 411 1.74 -1.00 -4.73
C HIS A 411 0.39 -0.80 -4.02
N ASP A 412 -0.11 0.44 -4.00
CA ASP A 412 -1.23 0.87 -3.17
C ASP A 412 -2.40 1.47 -3.95
N PHE A 413 -2.73 0.86 -5.06
CA PHE A 413 -3.89 1.27 -5.82
C PHE A 413 -5.13 0.69 -5.15
N LEU A 414 -6.03 1.57 -4.69
CA LEU A 414 -7.32 1.17 -4.14
C LEU A 414 -8.07 0.33 -5.16
N GLN A 415 -8.49 -0.87 -4.73
CA GLN A 415 -9.20 -1.81 -5.59
C GLN A 415 -10.70 -1.70 -5.34
N ARG A 416 -11.46 -1.46 -6.40
CA ARG A 416 -12.92 -1.59 -6.39
C ARG A 416 -13.29 -3.01 -6.78
N ALA A 417 -14.31 -3.56 -6.13
CA ALA A 417 -14.97 -4.74 -6.67
C ALA A 417 -15.70 -4.30 -7.95
N MET A 418 -15.42 -5.01 -9.04
CA MET A 418 -16.06 -4.82 -10.33
C MET A 418 -16.78 -6.11 -10.66
N VAL A 419 -18.08 -6.01 -10.91
CA VAL A 419 -18.92 -7.12 -11.33
C VAL A 419 -19.23 -6.95 -12.80
N MET A 420 -19.04 -7.98 -13.59
CA MET A 420 -19.36 -7.96 -15.02
C MET A 420 -20.39 -9.04 -15.36
N ARG A 421 -21.16 -8.83 -16.42
CA ARG A 421 -22.04 -9.86 -17.00
C ARG A 421 -22.22 -9.62 -18.50
N GLY A 422 -22.56 -10.69 -19.24
CA GLY A 422 -22.80 -10.65 -20.68
C GLY A 422 -21.54 -10.81 -21.54
N GLY A 423 -21.76 -11.16 -22.80
CA GLY A 423 -20.71 -11.44 -23.79
C GLY A 423 -20.20 -12.89 -23.82
N ALA A 424 -20.71 -13.80 -23.00
CA ALA A 424 -20.41 -15.23 -23.11
C ALA A 424 -21.44 -15.91 -24.03
N PHE A 425 -20.96 -16.49 -25.15
CA PHE A 425 -21.62 -17.38 -26.15
C PHE A 425 -23.01 -17.03 -26.72
N LEU A 426 -23.85 -16.29 -26.00
CA LEU A 426 -25.16 -15.80 -26.38
C LEU A 426 -25.00 -14.38 -26.95
N GLN A 427 -25.26 -14.25 -28.26
CA GLN A 427 -25.17 -12.99 -28.99
C GLN A 427 -26.12 -11.89 -28.46
N ASP A 428 -27.05 -12.24 -27.56
CA ASP A 428 -28.14 -11.37 -27.13
C ASP A 428 -27.98 -10.76 -25.72
N VAL A 429 -26.95 -11.12 -24.94
CA VAL A 429 -26.76 -10.55 -23.60
C VAL A 429 -25.81 -9.34 -23.65
N PRO A 430 -26.28 -8.11 -23.39
CA PRO A 430 -25.44 -6.92 -23.44
C PRO A 430 -24.33 -7.02 -22.39
N GLN A 431 -23.11 -6.67 -22.78
CA GLN A 431 -21.98 -6.56 -21.87
C GLN A 431 -22.27 -5.43 -20.87
N GLN A 432 -22.23 -5.76 -19.58
CA GLN A 432 -22.56 -4.84 -18.51
C GLN A 432 -21.49 -4.87 -17.43
N LEU A 433 -21.18 -3.69 -16.91
CA LEU A 433 -20.25 -3.48 -15.81
C LEU A 433 -20.97 -2.82 -14.64
N CYS A 434 -20.85 -3.40 -13.45
CA CYS A 434 -21.18 -2.75 -12.20
C CYS A 434 -19.90 -2.47 -11.42
N VAL A 435 -19.71 -1.20 -11.07
CA VAL A 435 -18.59 -0.78 -10.23
C VAL A 435 -19.11 -0.53 -8.83
N MET A 436 -18.64 -1.31 -7.86
CA MET A 436 -19.03 -1.08 -6.48
C MET A 436 -18.51 0.27 -5.98
N PRO A 437 -19.35 1.06 -5.29
CA PRO A 437 -18.87 2.26 -4.63
C PRO A 437 -17.82 1.85 -3.59
N LEU A 438 -16.79 2.67 -3.42
CA LEU A 438 -15.95 2.57 -2.22
C LEU A 438 -16.87 2.86 -1.04
N ASP A 439 -17.11 1.86 -0.19
CA ASP A 439 -18.02 1.99 0.95
C ASP A 439 -17.51 3.14 1.84
N ARG A 440 -18.23 4.27 1.78
CA ARG A 440 -17.78 5.59 2.28
C ARG A 440 -18.47 5.98 3.59
N ARG A 441 -18.89 5.00 4.37
CA ARG A 441 -19.80 5.19 5.52
C ARG A 441 -19.29 6.10 6.65
N ASP A 442 -17.99 6.40 6.75
CA ASP A 442 -17.48 7.22 7.88
C ASP A 442 -17.08 8.66 7.55
N SER A 443 -17.13 9.11 6.30
CA SER A 443 -16.76 10.49 5.96
C SER A 443 -17.97 11.42 5.98
N LYS A 444 -18.65 11.54 7.13
CA LYS A 444 -19.74 12.52 7.31
C LYS A 444 -19.27 13.97 7.19
N HIS A 445 -17.97 14.22 7.20
CA HIS A 445 -17.37 15.54 7.01
C HIS A 445 -16.30 15.45 5.93
N SER A 446 -16.68 15.56 4.66
CA SER A 446 -15.75 16.13 3.68
C SER A 446 -15.82 17.63 3.86
N PRO A 447 -14.88 18.29 4.58
CA PRO A 447 -14.85 19.75 4.58
C PRO A 447 -14.78 20.20 3.12
N GLY A 448 -15.75 21.02 2.71
CA GLY A 448 -15.79 21.58 1.38
C GLY A 448 -14.43 22.23 1.06
N PRO A 449 -13.97 22.19 -0.20
CA PRO A 449 -12.65 22.69 -0.55
C PRO A 449 -12.52 24.15 -0.10
N GLN A 450 -11.68 24.41 0.90
CA GLN A 450 -11.30 25.76 1.29
C GLN A 450 -10.74 26.46 0.04
N ARG A 451 -11.30 27.63 -0.28
CA ARG A 451 -10.81 28.42 -1.42
C ARG A 451 -9.40 28.91 -1.12
N GLY A 452 -8.47 28.60 -2.01
CA GLY A 452 -7.13 29.18 -1.94
C GLY A 452 -7.20 30.68 -2.23
N THR A 453 -6.81 31.48 -1.24
CA THR A 453 -6.68 32.94 -1.35
C THR A 453 -5.21 33.34 -1.22
N ALA A 454 -4.87 34.59 -1.56
CA ALA A 454 -3.52 35.11 -1.33
C ALA A 454 -3.11 35.09 0.16
N LYS A 455 -4.08 35.23 1.08
CA LYS A 455 -3.86 35.09 2.52
C LYS A 455 -3.50 33.64 2.88
N HIS A 456 -4.30 32.68 2.40
CA HIS A 456 -4.06 31.24 2.58
C HIS A 456 -2.67 30.81 2.06
N HIS A 457 -2.28 31.30 0.88
CA HIS A 457 -0.95 31.03 0.32
C HIS A 457 0.18 31.55 1.20
N ARG A 458 0.10 32.80 1.68
CA ARG A 458 1.12 33.39 2.57
C ARG A 458 1.26 32.64 3.88
N GLU A 459 0.16 32.23 4.50
CA GLU A 459 0.15 31.44 5.73
C GLU A 459 0.94 30.13 5.56
N HIS A 460 0.72 29.40 4.45
CA HIS A 460 1.42 28.15 4.19
C HIS A 460 2.85 28.33 3.67
N LEU A 461 3.13 29.41 2.94
CA LEU A 461 4.49 29.72 2.49
C LEU A 461 5.41 29.93 3.69
N ASN A 462 4.94 30.63 4.72
CA ASN A 462 5.71 30.82 5.96
C ASN A 462 6.03 29.49 6.66
N LEU A 463 5.13 28.51 6.63
CA LEU A 463 5.42 27.19 7.19
C LEU A 463 6.45 26.42 6.33
N LEU A 464 6.40 26.57 5.01
CA LEU A 464 7.30 25.91 4.08
C LEU A 464 8.73 26.47 4.08
N THR A 465 8.90 27.78 4.34
CA THR A 465 10.24 28.39 4.43
C THR A 465 11.01 27.91 5.65
N HIS A 466 10.32 27.49 6.71
CA HIS A 466 10.90 26.90 7.92
C HIS A 466 10.93 25.36 7.85
N ASN A 467 10.64 24.77 6.69
CA ASN A 467 10.61 23.33 6.54
C ASN A 467 12.03 22.75 6.59
N HIS A 468 12.28 21.90 7.58
CA HIS A 468 13.56 21.24 7.76
C HIS A 468 13.69 20.06 6.79
N ASN A 469 14.84 19.90 6.13
CA ASN A 469 15.16 18.68 5.40
C ASN A 469 15.72 17.65 6.40
N PRO A 470 14.96 16.60 6.80
CA PRO A 470 15.46 15.61 7.77
C PRO A 470 16.68 14.83 7.25
N MET A 471 16.88 14.76 5.93
CA MET A 471 18.05 14.10 5.34
C MET A 471 19.32 14.94 5.44
N ARG A 472 19.25 16.25 5.72
CA ARG A 472 20.46 17.08 5.89
C ARG A 472 21.27 16.64 7.11
N ASP A 473 20.60 16.23 8.19
CA ASP A 473 21.27 15.82 9.44
C ASP A 473 21.80 14.38 9.36
N ALA A 474 21.13 13.51 8.57
CA ALA A 474 21.53 12.11 8.40
C ALA A 474 22.87 11.94 7.64
N PHE A 475 23.32 12.97 6.91
CA PHE A 475 24.60 12.96 6.18
C PHE A 475 25.65 13.93 6.75
N LEU A 476 25.33 14.65 7.83
CA LEU A 476 26.34 15.41 8.57
C LEU A 476 27.08 14.45 9.52
N VAL A 477 28.05 13.73 8.97
CA VAL A 477 29.13 13.14 9.76
C VAL A 477 29.82 14.29 10.49
N PRO A 478 29.96 14.27 11.83
CA PRO A 478 30.84 15.22 12.51
C PRO A 478 32.23 15.02 11.92
N ARG A 479 32.78 16.06 11.28
CA ARG A 479 34.22 16.11 11.04
C ARG A 479 34.87 16.29 12.40
N SER A 480 35.22 15.18 13.05
CA SER A 480 36.24 15.12 14.08
C SER A 480 37.60 14.93 13.43
#